data_AF-A0A661JEI9-F1
#
_entry.id   AF-A0A661JEI9-F1
#
_cell.length_a   1.000
_cell.length_b   1.000
_cell.length_c   1.000
_cell.angle_alpha   90.00
_cell.angle_beta   90.00
_cell.angle_gamma   90.00
#
_symmetry.space_group_name_H-M   'P 1'
#
loop_
_entity.id
_entity.type
_entity.pdbx_description
1 polymer ?
#
loop_
_entity_poly.entity_id
_entity_poly.type
_entity_poly.pdbx_seq_one_letter_code
_entity_poly.pdbx_strand_id
1 'polypeptide(L)'
;MNIVVGIGDYKVTKEPSVTLITYSLGSCIGVTVYDPAAKVGGMLHFMLPESRINPERAIERPAIFADTGLPLLLKECEKLGADRKR
;
A
#
# COMPACT_ATOMS: atom_id res chain seq x y z
N MET A 1 -12.52 -12.87 -4.39
CA MET A 1 -11.42 -13.45 -3.57
C MET A 1 -10.88 -12.37 -2.67
N ASN A 2 -10.56 -12.67 -1.41
CA ASN A 2 -10.06 -11.65 -0.49
C ASN A 2 -8.54 -11.79 -0.35
N ILE A 3 -7.82 -10.67 -0.46
CA ILE A 3 -6.39 -10.59 -0.15
C ILE A 3 -6.24 -9.72 1.09
N VAL A 4 -5.60 -10.28 2.11
CA VAL A 4 -5.34 -9.57 3.36
C VAL A 4 -4.06 -8.74 3.22
N VAL A 5 -4.17 -7.45 3.54
CA VAL A 5 -3.06 -6.49 3.66
C VAL A 5 -2.71 -6.41 5.14
N GLY A 6 -1.57 -6.96 5.51
CA GLY A 6 -1.11 -7.00 6.91
C GLY A 6 -0.52 -5.68 7.38
N ILE A 7 -0.22 -5.59 8.68
CA ILE A 7 0.44 -4.43 9.26
C ILE A 7 1.87 -4.30 8.72
N GLY A 8 2.19 -3.14 8.16
CA GLY A 8 3.48 -2.88 7.53
C GLY A 8 3.64 -3.65 6.22
N ASP A 9 2.55 -3.72 5.44
CA ASP A 9 2.48 -4.40 4.15
C ASP A 9 1.62 -3.56 3.18
N TYR A 10 1.77 -3.85 1.89
CA TYR A 10 0.90 -3.33 0.85
C TYR A 10 0.59 -4.43 -0.18
N LYS A 11 -0.54 -4.28 -0.86
CA LYS A 11 -0.95 -5.15 -1.97
C LYS A 11 -1.53 -4.32 -3.08
N VAL A 12 -1.30 -4.76 -4.30
CA VAL A 12 -1.85 -4.17 -5.52
C VAL A 12 -2.44 -5.30 -6.37
N THR A 13 -3.55 -5.02 -7.04
CA THR A 13 -4.19 -5.95 -7.97
C THR A 13 -4.84 -5.18 -9.11
N LYS A 14 -4.96 -5.82 -10.28
CA LYS A 14 -5.75 -5.32 -11.41
C LYS A 14 -6.98 -6.19 -11.67
N GLU A 15 -7.23 -7.18 -10.81
CA GLU A 15 -8.27 -8.17 -10.96
C GLU A 15 -9.55 -7.68 -10.26
N PRO A 16 -10.62 -7.32 -10.99
CA PRO A 16 -11.80 -6.66 -10.39
C PRO A 16 -12.58 -7.52 -9.40
N SER A 17 -12.36 -8.85 -9.40
CA SER A 17 -13.00 -9.79 -8.47
C SER A 17 -12.24 -9.94 -7.15
N VAL A 18 -11.11 -9.25 -7.00
CA VAL A 18 -10.29 -9.26 -5.78
C VAL A 18 -10.67 -8.10 -4.87
N THR A 19 -10.92 -8.41 -3.60
CA THR A 19 -11.11 -7.43 -2.54
C THR A 19 -9.84 -7.36 -1.70
N LEU A 20 -9.20 -6.20 -1.64
CA LEU A 20 -8.13 -5.92 -0.67
C LEU A 20 -8.77 -5.59 0.67
N ILE A 21 -8.39 -6.31 1.73
CA ILE A 21 -8.93 -6.14 3.07
C ILE A 21 -7.78 -5.97 4.05
N THR A 22 -7.92 -5.05 4.99
CA THR A 22 -7.04 -5.01 6.15
C THR A 22 -7.87 -5.04 7.42
N TYR A 23 -7.31 -5.61 8.47
CA TYR A 23 -7.96 -5.76 9.76
C TYR A 23 -7.17 -5.00 10.83
N SER A 24 -7.81 -4.70 11.94
CA SER A 24 -7.15 -4.14 13.14
C SER A 24 -6.43 -2.81 12.89
N LEU A 25 -7.06 -1.89 12.15
CA LEU A 25 -6.65 -0.49 12.05
C LEU A 25 -6.98 0.23 13.38
N GLY A 26 -6.09 0.09 14.37
CA GLY A 26 -6.14 0.84 15.62
C GLY A 26 -5.62 2.26 15.43
N SER A 27 -4.38 2.51 15.87
CA SER A 27 -3.66 3.76 15.58
C SER A 27 -2.96 3.77 14.21
N CYS A 28 -2.92 2.61 13.53
CA CYS A 28 -2.35 2.48 12.20
C CYS A 28 -3.22 3.17 11.13
N ILE A 29 -2.64 3.41 9.96
CA ILE A 29 -3.33 4.05 8.85
C ILE A 29 -3.36 3.11 7.63
N GLY A 30 -4.56 2.94 7.07
CA GLY A 30 -4.80 2.28 5.81
C GLY A 30 -4.94 3.31 4.70
N VAL A 31 -4.14 3.21 3.65
CA VAL A 31 -4.23 4.06 2.45
C VAL A 31 -4.64 3.20 1.28
N THR A 32 -5.71 3.57 0.59
CA THR A 32 -6.16 2.92 -0.64
C THR A 32 -6.03 3.88 -1.82
N VAL A 33 -5.66 3.32 -2.98
CA VAL A 33 -5.58 4.02 -4.25
C VAL A 33 -6.28 3.19 -5.33
N TYR A 34 -6.88 3.85 -6.30
CA TYR A 34 -7.58 3.17 -7.39
C TYR A 34 -7.59 4.02 -8.66
N ASP A 35 -7.06 3.46 -9.75
CA ASP A 35 -7.24 4.02 -11.10
C ASP A 35 -8.44 3.32 -11.77
N PRO A 36 -9.56 4.02 -12.01
CA PRO A 36 -10.76 3.43 -12.60
C PRO A 36 -10.63 3.04 -14.09
N ALA A 37 -9.70 3.65 -14.82
CA ALA A 37 -9.48 3.35 -16.24
C ALA A 37 -8.60 2.11 -16.40
N ALA A 38 -7.48 2.05 -15.67
CA ALA A 38 -6.61 0.88 -15.64
C ALA A 38 -7.18 -0.28 -14.82
N LYS A 39 -8.19 0.00 -13.96
CA LYS A 39 -8.78 -0.92 -12.98
C LYS A 39 -7.76 -1.48 -12.01
N VAL A 40 -6.74 -0.69 -11.68
CA VAL A 40 -5.68 -1.05 -10.74
C VAL A 40 -6.03 -0.47 -9.38
N GLY A 41 -6.11 -1.33 -8.37
CA GLY A 41 -6.34 -0.96 -6.98
C GLY A 41 -5.19 -1.39 -6.10
N GLY A 42 -4.89 -0.58 -5.09
CA GLY A 42 -3.85 -0.87 -4.12
C GLY A 42 -4.24 -0.43 -2.71
N MET A 43 -3.67 -1.10 -1.71
CA MET A 43 -3.86 -0.77 -0.31
C MET A 43 -2.52 -0.93 0.45
N LEU A 44 -2.19 0.06 1.27
CA LEU A 44 -1.06 0.07 2.20
C LEU A 44 -1.60 0.15 3.63
N HIS A 45 -1.02 -0.61 4.55
CA HIS A 45 -1.26 -0.46 5.99
C HIS A 45 0.07 -0.15 6.68
N PHE A 46 0.29 1.10 7.07
CA PHE A 46 1.52 1.54 7.73
C PHE A 46 1.27 1.92 9.20
N MET A 47 2.33 1.96 10.00
CA MET A 47 2.28 2.25 11.45
C MET A 47 2.98 3.54 11.85
N LEU A 48 4.02 3.95 11.10
CA LEU A 48 4.90 5.05 11.47
C LEU A 48 4.92 6.11 10.36
N PRO A 49 5.08 7.40 10.68
CA PRO A 49 5.07 8.45 9.68
C PRO A 49 6.37 8.49 8.85
N GLU A 50 7.53 8.34 9.48
CA GLU A 50 8.83 8.60 8.86
C GLU A 50 9.84 7.47 9.10
N SER A 51 10.50 7.01 8.04
CA SER A 51 11.56 5.99 8.04
C SER A 51 12.76 6.37 8.91
N ARG A 52 13.03 7.67 9.09
CA ARG A 52 14.13 8.18 9.92
C ARG A 52 14.03 7.81 11.39
N ILE A 53 12.83 7.47 11.87
CA ILE A 53 12.60 6.98 13.24
C ILE A 53 13.38 5.68 13.50
N ASN A 54 13.49 4.82 12.49
CA ASN A 54 14.27 3.59 12.56
C ASN A 54 14.76 3.18 11.16
N PRO A 55 15.95 3.69 10.75
CA PRO A 55 16.48 3.46 9.40
C PRO A 55 16.74 1.99 9.06
N GLU A 56 17.24 1.19 10.02
CA GLU A 56 17.50 -0.24 9.81
C GLU A 56 16.20 -0.98 9.50
N ARG A 57 15.15 -0.72 10.28
CA ARG A 57 13.83 -1.29 10.04
C ARG A 57 13.19 -0.80 8.75
N ALA A 58 13.49 0.42 8.31
CA ALA A 58 12.99 0.93 7.04
C ALA A 58 13.62 0.22 5.83
N ILE A 59 14.86 -0.27 5.95
CA ILE A 59 15.50 -1.10 4.92
C ILE A 59 14.82 -2.46 4.85
N GLU A 60 14.56 -3.10 5.99
CA GLU A 60 13.97 -4.44 6.05
C GLU A 60 12.47 -4.44 5.72
N ARG A 61 11.74 -3.43 6.21
CA ARG A 61 10.27 -3.36 6.17
C ARG A 61 9.79 -1.94 5.84
N PRO A 62 10.02 -1.44 4.62
CA PRO A 62 9.69 -0.07 4.24
C PRO A 62 8.19 0.23 4.34
N ALA A 63 7.32 -0.74 4.11
CA ALA A 63 5.87 -0.55 4.20
C ALA A 63 5.33 -0.26 5.62
N ILE A 64 6.17 -0.35 6.67
CA ILE A 64 5.82 0.11 8.02
C ILE A 64 5.72 1.64 8.08
N PHE A 65 6.43 2.37 7.22
CA PHE A 65 6.51 3.82 7.25
C PHE A 65 5.75 4.47 6.09
N ALA A 66 5.12 5.61 6.32
CA ALA A 66 4.34 6.30 5.30
C ALA A 66 5.24 6.81 4.15
N ASP A 67 6.34 7.45 4.50
CA ASP A 67 7.29 8.08 3.57
C ASP A 67 7.99 7.09 2.60
N THR A 68 8.04 5.81 2.95
CA THR A 68 8.64 4.76 2.10
C THR A 68 7.59 3.78 1.56
N GLY A 69 6.57 3.43 2.34
CA GLY A 69 5.47 2.56 1.93
C GLY A 69 4.58 3.16 0.84
N LEU A 70 4.24 4.45 0.92
CA LEU A 70 3.37 5.09 -0.07
C LEU A 70 4.04 5.19 -1.46
N PRO A 71 5.31 5.64 -1.59
CA PRO A 71 6.00 5.58 -2.87
C PRO A 71 6.08 4.17 -3.48
N LEU A 72 6.29 3.14 -2.66
CA LEU A 72 6.30 1.75 -3.11
C LEU A 72 4.94 1.32 -3.64
N LEU A 73 3.85 1.60 -2.91
CA LEU A 73 2.49 1.33 -3.33
C LEU A 73 2.21 1.94 -4.72
N LEU A 74 2.47 3.24 -4.86
CA LEU A 74 2.22 3.97 -6.11
C LEU A 74 3.04 3.41 -7.27
N LYS A 75 4.32 3.10 -7.04
CA LYS A 75 5.20 2.52 -8.06
C LYS A 75 4.69 1.14 -8.53
N GLU A 76 4.19 0.30 -7.62
CA GLU A 76 3.61 -0.98 -8.01
C GLU A 76 2.26 -0.82 -8.74
N CYS A 77 1.45 0.18 -8.39
CA CYS A 77 0.26 0.52 -9.18
C CYS A 77 0.63 0.96 -10.60
N GLU A 78 1.62 1.85 -10.75
CA GLU A 78 2.12 2.32 -12.05
C GLU A 78 2.64 1.15 -12.91
N LYS A 79 3.33 0.17 -12.31
CA LYS A 79 3.78 -1.05 -13.01
C LYS A 79 2.62 -1.90 -13.54
N LEU A 80 1.44 -1.84 -12.93
CA LEU A 80 0.23 -2.50 -13.43
C LEU A 80 -0.56 -1.63 -14.43
N GLY A 81 -0.06 -0.44 -14.77
CA GLY A 81 -0.64 0.45 -15.77
C GLY A 81 -1.50 1.57 -15.18
N ALA A 82 -1.49 1.80 -13.87
CA ALA A 82 -2.15 2.97 -13.28
C ALA A 82 -1.45 4.27 -13.72
N ASP A 83 -2.24 5.31 -13.97
CA ASP A 83 -1.74 6.66 -14.26
C ASP A 83 -1.75 7.49 -12.98
N ARG A 84 -0.58 7.96 -12.56
CA ARG A 84 -0.40 8.76 -11.33
C ARG A 84 -1.21 10.06 -11.29
N LYS A 85 -1.58 10.60 -12.46
CA LYS A 85 -2.33 11.85 -12.55
C LYS A 85 -3.84 11.66 -12.39
N ARG A 86 -4.29 10.42 -12.31
CA ARG A 86 -5.69 10.03 -12.23
C ARG A 86 -6.01 9.51 -10.83
#